data_AF-A0A958CKI9-F1
#
_entry.id   AF-A0A958CKI9-F1
#
_cell.length_a   1.000
_cell.length_b   1.000
_cell.length_c   1.000
_cell.angle_alpha   90.00
_cell.angle_beta   90.00
_cell.angle_gamma   90.00
#
_symmetry.space_group_name_H-M   'P 1'
#
loop_
_entity.id
_entity.type
_entity.pdbx_description
1 polymer ?
#
loop_
_entity_poly.entity_id
_entity_poly.type
_entity_poly.pdbx_seq_one_letter_code
_entity_poly.pdbx_strand_id
1 'polypeptide(L)'
;PAEEGAVIFEHMAQSHHIYSILLHGEGTQRILDEIRAVAVGEVIRHFQARPDSQVPLEVAATHMVDSLIALTRWWLLSGMPYSPQRMGQFYAVLVAEPVRSFLEPRPVAVAAQPPAGR
;
A
#
# COMPACT_ATOMS: atom_id res chain seq x y z
N PRO A 1 -4.73 -0.51 10.44
CA PRO A 1 -4.26 0.44 9.42
C PRO A 1 -3.31 1.53 9.93
N ALA A 2 -3.59 2.20 11.06
CA ALA A 2 -2.69 3.25 11.59
C ALA A 2 -1.34 2.70 12.07
N GLU A 3 -1.34 1.60 12.82
CA GLU A 3 -0.11 0.92 13.25
C GLU A 3 0.69 0.35 12.07
N GLU A 4 0.01 -0.32 11.13
CA GLU A 4 0.60 -0.79 9.86
C GLU A 4 1.26 0.37 9.09
N GLY A 5 0.56 1.52 9.00
CA GLY A 5 1.09 2.73 8.39
C GLY A 5 2.32 3.27 9.12
N ALA A 6 2.31 3.30 10.46
CA ALA A 6 3.44 3.78 11.25
C ALA A 6 4.71 2.96 10.98
N VAL A 7 4.58 1.63 10.87
CA VAL A 7 5.70 0.74 10.51
C VAL A 7 6.27 1.08 9.14
N ILE A 8 5.42 1.35 8.15
CA ILE A 8 5.84 1.75 6.80
C ILE A 8 6.65 3.05 6.86
N PHE A 9 6.12 4.09 7.52
CA PHE A 9 6.82 5.38 7.61
C PHE A 9 8.08 5.32 8.47
N GLU A 10 8.14 4.45 9.48
CA GLU A 10 9.33 4.24 10.29
C GLU A 10 10.45 3.60 9.46
N HIS A 11 10.12 2.57 8.68
CA HIS A 11 11.06 1.98 7.73
C HIS A 11 11.58 3.00 6.71
N MET A 12 10.70 3.88 6.21
CA MET A 12 11.06 4.93 5.26
C MET A 12 11.96 6.02 5.88
N ALA A 13 11.72 6.39 7.13
CA ALA A 13 12.61 7.31 7.86
C ALA A 13 14.00 6.70 8.06
N GLN A 14 14.08 5.43 8.45
CA GLN A 14 15.34 4.72 8.67
C GLN A 14 16.16 4.58 7.38
N SER A 15 15.50 4.48 6.22
CA SER A 15 16.14 4.32 4.90
C SER A 15 16.04 5.58 4.02
N HIS A 16 15.86 6.76 4.61
CA HIS A 16 15.54 8.01 3.91
C HIS A 16 16.50 8.37 2.77
N HIS A 17 17.79 8.03 2.88
CA HIS A 17 18.78 8.29 1.84
C HIS A 17 18.45 7.58 0.52
N ILE A 18 17.98 6.33 0.58
CA ILE A 18 17.60 5.55 -0.62
C ILE A 18 16.34 6.15 -1.25
N TYR A 19 15.34 6.45 -0.42
CA TYR A 19 14.08 7.01 -0.88
C TYR A 19 14.23 8.41 -1.46
N SER A 20 15.07 9.26 -0.88
CA SER A 20 15.36 10.58 -1.45
C SER A 20 16.01 10.47 -2.82
N ILE A 21 16.99 9.59 -3.05
CA ILE A 21 17.58 9.38 -4.38
C ILE A 21 16.52 8.90 -5.39
N LEU A 22 15.72 7.90 -5.02
CA LEU A 22 14.67 7.36 -5.89
C LEU A 22 13.59 8.38 -6.26
N LEU A 23 13.34 9.37 -5.41
CA LEU A 23 12.25 10.34 -5.56
C LEU A 23 12.69 11.69 -6.18
N HIS A 24 13.99 11.95 -6.34
CA HIS A 24 14.53 13.19 -6.92
C HIS A 24 14.97 13.08 -8.38
N GLY A 25 15.22 11.87 -8.91
CA GLY A 25 15.79 11.70 -10.25
C GLY A 25 14.75 11.64 -11.38
N GLU A 26 14.97 12.38 -12.47
CA GLU A 26 14.24 12.15 -13.72
C GLU A 26 14.50 10.74 -14.29
N GLY A 27 15.66 10.14 -13.96
CA GLY A 27 16.05 8.79 -14.38
C GLY A 27 15.54 7.63 -13.51
N THR A 28 14.88 7.90 -12.38
CA THR A 28 14.39 6.84 -11.47
C THR A 28 12.91 6.52 -11.64
N GLN A 29 12.23 7.22 -12.56
CA GLN A 29 10.79 7.00 -12.81
C GLN A 29 10.46 5.57 -13.22
N ARG A 30 11.30 4.96 -14.07
CA ARG A 30 11.14 3.55 -14.45
C ARG A 30 11.20 2.61 -13.23
N ILE A 31 12.10 2.88 -12.30
CA ILE A 31 12.23 2.07 -11.07
C ILE A 31 10.99 2.27 -10.19
N LEU A 32 10.49 3.51 -10.10
CA LEU A 32 9.27 3.81 -9.35
C LEU A 32 8.04 3.12 -9.96
N ASP A 33 7.93 3.08 -11.29
CA ASP A 33 6.88 2.35 -12.01
C ASP A 33 6.93 0.84 -11.73
N GLU A 34 8.13 0.24 -11.71
CA GLU A 34 8.32 -1.17 -11.37
C GLU A 34 7.93 -1.46 -9.91
N ILE A 35 8.33 -0.62 -8.96
CA ILE A 35 7.94 -0.72 -7.55
C ILE A 35 6.42 -0.59 -7.40
N ARG A 36 5.82 0.38 -8.09
CA ARG A 36 4.36 0.59 -8.10
C ARG A 36 3.63 -0.64 -8.63
N ALA A 37 4.06 -1.20 -9.75
CA ALA A 37 3.45 -2.37 -10.35
C ALA A 37 3.50 -3.59 -9.40
N VAL A 38 4.64 -3.81 -8.74
CA VAL A 38 4.78 -4.87 -7.72
C VAL A 38 3.83 -4.63 -6.55
N ALA A 39 3.81 -3.41 -5.98
CA ALA A 39 2.96 -3.09 -4.84
C ALA A 39 1.46 -3.24 -5.15
N VAL A 40 1.01 -2.79 -6.34
CA VAL A 40 -0.38 -2.99 -6.79
C VAL A 40 -0.69 -4.47 -6.95
N GLY A 41 0.24 -5.24 -7.53
CA GLY A 41 0.11 -6.69 -7.67
C GLY A 41 -0.05 -7.41 -6.32
N GLU A 42 0.68 -6.97 -5.29
CA GLU A 42 0.55 -7.54 -3.94
C GLU A 42 -0.80 -7.23 -3.30
N VAL A 43 -1.36 -6.02 -3.50
CA VAL A 43 -2.73 -5.71 -3.06
C VAL A 43 -3.75 -6.59 -3.79
N ILE A 44 -3.64 -6.70 -5.12
CA ILE A 44 -4.53 -7.55 -5.92
C ILE A 44 -4.40 -9.04 -5.55
N ARG A 45 -3.22 -9.49 -5.11
CA ARG A 45 -3.01 -10.88 -4.68
C ARG A 45 -3.73 -11.21 -3.37
N HIS A 46 -3.69 -10.30 -2.41
CA HIS A 46 -4.18 -10.53 -1.05
C HIS A 46 -5.62 -10.09 -0.82
N PHE A 47 -6.17 -9.26 -1.70
CA PHE A 47 -7.51 -8.71 -1.56
C PHE A 47 -8.39 -9.05 -2.76
N GLN A 48 -9.69 -8.94 -2.55
CA GLN A 48 -10.69 -8.93 -3.59
C GLN A 48 -11.66 -7.77 -3.35
N ALA A 49 -12.34 -7.32 -4.40
CA ALA A 49 -13.44 -6.39 -4.23
C ALA A 49 -14.57 -7.07 -3.44
N ARG A 50 -15.18 -6.33 -2.51
CA ARG A 50 -16.37 -6.80 -1.81
C ARG A 50 -17.53 -6.97 -2.80
N PRO A 51 -18.48 -7.88 -2.53
CA PRO A 51 -19.60 -8.12 -3.45
C PRO A 51 -20.44 -6.88 -3.80
N ASP A 52 -20.52 -5.92 -2.88
CA ASP A 52 -21.27 -4.66 -3.01
C ASP A 52 -20.39 -3.46 -3.42
N SER A 53 -19.10 -3.70 -3.70
CA SER A 53 -18.16 -2.64 -4.06
C SER A 53 -18.56 -1.94 -5.36
N GLN A 54 -18.62 -0.61 -5.30
CA GLN A 54 -18.81 0.25 -6.47
C GLN A 54 -17.49 0.56 -7.20
N VAL A 55 -16.35 0.12 -6.63
CA VAL A 55 -15.01 0.40 -7.15
C VAL A 55 -14.34 -0.92 -7.54
N PRO A 56 -13.85 -1.07 -8.79
CA PRO A 56 -13.08 -2.25 -9.20
C PRO A 56 -11.81 -2.42 -8.35
N LEU A 57 -11.41 -3.68 -8.12
CA LEU A 57 -10.23 -4.03 -7.30
C LEU A 57 -8.97 -3.30 -7.77
N GLU A 58 -8.74 -3.28 -9.08
CA GLU A 58 -7.55 -2.68 -9.70
C GLU A 58 -7.48 -1.18 -9.47
N VAL A 59 -8.63 -0.51 -9.50
CA VAL A 59 -8.73 0.94 -9.27
C VAL A 59 -8.44 1.24 -7.79
N ALA A 60 -9.06 0.49 -6.87
CA ALA A 60 -8.82 0.66 -5.44
C ALA A 60 -7.35 0.39 -5.05
N ALA A 61 -6.76 -0.68 -5.60
CA ALA A 61 -5.36 -1.04 -5.38
C ALA A 61 -4.40 0.01 -5.93
N THR A 62 -4.64 0.50 -7.15
CA THR A 62 -3.83 1.56 -7.76
C THR A 62 -3.89 2.83 -6.93
N HIS A 63 -5.09 3.25 -6.52
CA HIS A 63 -5.28 4.45 -5.70
C HIS A 63 -4.56 4.35 -4.35
N MET A 64 -4.64 3.20 -3.69
CA MET A 64 -3.97 2.97 -2.40
C MET A 64 -2.45 3.13 -2.52
N VAL A 65 -1.85 2.47 -3.52
CA VAL A 65 -0.39 2.49 -3.74
C VAL A 65 0.08 3.88 -4.14
N ASP A 66 -0.59 4.53 -5.10
CA ASP A 66 -0.21 5.86 -5.58
C ASP A 66 -0.30 6.90 -4.48
N SER A 67 -1.35 6.84 -3.67
CA SER A 67 -1.56 7.77 -2.55
C SER A 67 -0.47 7.58 -1.49
N LEU A 68 -0.06 6.34 -1.20
CA LEU A 68 1.07 6.08 -0.30
C LEU A 68 2.37 6.65 -0.85
N ILE A 69 2.70 6.37 -2.12
CA ILE A 69 3.91 6.88 -2.78
C ILE A 69 3.93 8.42 -2.74
N ALA A 70 2.82 9.06 -3.09
CA ALA A 70 2.69 10.52 -3.09
C ALA A 70 2.87 11.10 -1.69
N LEU A 71 2.24 10.51 -0.68
CA LEU A 71 2.31 10.98 0.71
C LEU A 71 3.72 10.82 1.28
N THR A 72 4.38 9.69 1.04
CA THR A 72 5.78 9.47 1.39
C THR A 72 6.69 10.46 0.69
N ARG A 73 6.51 10.67 -0.61
CA ARG A 73 7.32 11.62 -1.38
C ARG A 73 7.23 13.02 -0.81
N TRP A 74 6.01 13.51 -0.59
CA TRP A 74 5.80 14.83 0.00
C TRP A 74 6.46 14.94 1.39
N TRP A 75 6.26 13.93 2.24
CA TRP A 75 6.77 13.95 3.62
C TRP A 75 8.29 13.98 3.66
N LEU A 76 8.97 13.17 2.84
CA LEU A 76 10.43 13.14 2.78
C LEU A 76 11.01 14.43 2.17
N LEU A 77 10.45 14.91 1.05
CA LEU A 77 10.89 16.15 0.40
C LEU A 77 10.69 17.39 1.27
N SER A 78 9.72 17.35 2.18
CA SER A 78 9.46 18.44 3.12
C SER A 78 10.29 18.34 4.41
N GLY A 79 11.27 17.44 4.48
CA GLY A 79 12.14 17.27 5.65
C GLY A 79 11.48 16.53 6.81
N MET A 80 10.52 15.66 6.52
CA MET A 80 9.78 14.83 7.51
C MET A 80 9.14 15.67 8.65
N PRO A 81 8.23 16.62 8.34
CA PRO A 81 7.69 17.56 9.33
C PRO A 81 6.80 16.92 10.40
N TYR A 82 6.35 15.69 10.18
CA TYR A 82 5.54 14.90 11.12
C TYR A 82 6.27 13.61 11.49
N SER A 83 6.01 13.08 12.69
CA SER A 83 6.57 11.78 13.08
C SER A 83 6.00 10.63 12.23
N PRO A 84 6.71 9.50 12.09
CA PRO A 84 6.20 8.32 11.40
C PRO A 84 4.82 7.86 11.90
N GLN A 85 4.58 7.94 13.21
CA GLN A 85 3.31 7.55 13.82
C GLN A 85 2.16 8.48 13.37
N ARG A 86 2.41 9.80 13.30
CA ARG A 86 1.44 10.76 12.76
C ARG A 86 1.15 10.51 11.28
N MET A 87 2.18 10.21 10.49
CA MET A 87 2.00 9.89 9.08
C MET A 87 1.22 8.58 8.88
N GLY A 88 1.45 7.57 9.72
CA GLY A 88 0.66 6.34 9.74
C GLY A 88 -0.82 6.59 10.01
N GLN A 89 -1.14 7.50 10.94
CA GLN A 89 -2.52 7.93 11.19
C GLN A 89 -3.14 8.65 9.98
N PHE A 90 -2.41 9.57 9.35
CA PHE A 90 -2.89 10.25 8.15
C PHE A 90 -3.12 9.29 6.99
N TYR A 91 -2.21 8.35 6.77
CA TYR A 91 -2.38 7.30 5.76
C TYR A 91 -3.59 6.41 6.05
N ALA A 92 -3.81 6.03 7.32
CA ALA A 92 -4.97 5.24 7.69
C ALA A 92 -6.28 5.95 7.32
N VAL A 93 -6.43 7.21 7.74
CA VAL A 93 -7.65 8.00 7.55
C VAL A 93 -7.87 8.39 6.09
N LEU A 94 -6.81 8.82 5.39
CA LEU A 94 -6.94 9.35 4.02
C LEU A 94 -6.97 8.25 2.95
N VAL A 95 -6.36 7.09 3.22
CA VAL A 95 -6.10 6.08 2.18
C VAL A 95 -6.59 4.71 2.60
N ALA A 96 -6.04 4.12 3.67
CA ALA A 96 -6.25 2.70 3.96
C ALA A 96 -7.70 2.38 4.38
N GLU A 97 -8.33 3.22 5.20
CA GLU A 97 -9.72 3.02 5.65
C GLU A 97 -10.74 3.23 4.53
N PRO A 98 -10.67 4.32 3.73
CA PRO A 98 -11.53 4.46 2.56
C PRO A 98 -11.42 3.27 1.60
N VAL A 99 -10.20 2.80 1.31
CA VAL A 99 -10.00 1.66 0.41
C VAL A 99 -10.53 0.35 1.01
N ARG A 100 -10.37 0.12 2.32
CA ARG A 100 -10.92 -1.06 3.03
C ARG A 100 -12.45 -1.13 2.98
N SER A 101 -13.15 -0.03 2.73
CA SER A 101 -14.60 -0.08 2.53
C SER A 101 -15.01 -0.82 1.25
N PHE A 102 -14.11 -0.91 0.26
CA PHE A 102 -14.33 -1.55 -1.03
C PHE A 102 -13.69 -2.93 -1.15
N LEU A 103 -12.72 -3.24 -0.29
CA LEU A 103 -11.91 -4.45 -0.38
C LEU A 103 -12.10 -5.36 0.84
N GLU A 104 -12.02 -6.65 0.61
CA GLU A 104 -11.94 -7.67 1.67
C GLU A 104 -10.74 -8.59 1.42
N PRO A 105 -10.15 -9.18 2.49
CA PRO A 105 -9.10 -10.17 2.32
C PRO A 105 -9.59 -11.32 1.46
N ARG A 106 -8.79 -11.72 0.47
CA ARG A 106 -9.09 -12.91 -0.32
C ARG A 106 -9.06 -14.12 0.62
N PRO A 107 -10.11 -14.96 0.66
CA PRO A 107 -10.07 -16.19 1.44
C PRO A 107 -8.87 -17.01 1.01
N VAL A 108 -8.05 -17.45 1.97
CA VAL A 108 -7.09 -18.50 1.69
C VAL A 108 -7.91 -19.71 1.29
N ALA A 109 -7.76 -20.17 0.04
CA ALA A 109 -8.41 -21.39 -0.40
C ALA A 109 -7.97 -22.51 0.54
N VAL A 110 -8.86 -22.92 1.44
CA VAL A 110 -8.66 -24.14 2.21
C VAL A 110 -8.64 -25.24 1.16
N ALA A 111 -7.45 -25.75 0.85
CA ALA A 111 -7.29 -26.85 -0.08
C ALA A 111 -8.28 -27.94 0.34
N ALA A 112 -9.25 -28.23 -0.53
CA ALA A 112 -10.23 -29.27 -0.31
C ALA A 112 -9.45 -30.57 -0.04
N GLN A 113 -9.49 -31.03 1.21
CA GLN A 113 -8.98 -32.36 1.54
C GLN A 113 -9.84 -33.36 0.77
N PRO A 114 -9.25 -34.24 -0.07
CA PRO A 114 -10.02 -35.26 -0.73
C PRO A 114 -10.69 -36.15 0.34
N PRO A 115 -11.92 -36.63 0.09
CA PRO A 115 -12.63 -37.43 1.08
C PRO A 115 -11.78 -38.65 1.44
N ALA A 116 -11.58 -38.86 2.74
CA ALA A 116 -10.95 -40.08 3.25
C ALA A 116 -11.74 -41.28 2.70
N GLY A 117 -11.07 -42.02 1.81
CA GLY A 117 -11.64 -43.20 1.18
C GLY A 117 -12.09 -44.23 2.22
N ARG A 118 -13.25 -44.83 1.94
CA ARG A 118 -13.83 -45.96 2.68
C ARG A 118 -12.97 -47.21 2.57
#